data_AF-U5DBX2-F1
#
_entry.id   AF-U5DBX2-F1
#
_cell.length_a   1.000
_cell.length_b   1.000
_cell.length_c   1.000
_cell.angle_alpha   90.00
_cell.angle_beta   90.00
_cell.angle_gamma   90.00
#
_symmetry.space_group_name_H-M   'P 1'
#
loop_
_entity.id
_entity.type
_entity.pdbx_description
1 polymer ?
#
loop_
_entity_poly.entity_id
_entity_poly.type
_entity_poly.pdbx_seq_one_letter_code
_entity_poly.pdbx_strand_id
1 'polypeptide(L)'
;MHQLGRLPHSTLATLAEEYGPLMYLKIGQIENIIVSSPELAQQVLKAHDLVFASRPALSAANRLACKCKDIAMALYSAYWRSIRKICIMELLSAKRVQSFRFVREEETTHLEESIAEASYTHINLTERIFLLVRSMVERVALG
;
A
#
# COMPACT_ATOMS: atom_id res chain seq x y z
N MET A 1 -4.95 12.03 -16.36
CA MET A 1 -4.03 10.87 -16.31
C MET A 1 -3.94 10.10 -17.63
N HIS A 2 -4.40 10.63 -18.77
CA HIS A 2 -4.27 9.95 -20.07
C HIS A 2 -2.82 9.86 -20.60
N GLN A 3 -1.90 10.68 -20.06
CA GLN A 3 -0.51 10.81 -20.52
C GLN A 3 0.37 9.57 -20.29
N LEU A 4 0.04 8.70 -19.32
CA LEU A 4 0.87 7.55 -18.94
C LEU A 4 0.30 6.20 -19.41
N GLY A 5 -0.80 6.22 -20.16
CA GLY A 5 -1.48 5.01 -20.62
C GLY A 5 -2.17 4.22 -19.51
N ARG A 6 -2.52 2.97 -19.82
CA ARG A 6 -3.29 2.08 -18.93
C ARG A 6 -2.49 1.59 -17.72
N LEU A 7 -1.18 1.40 -17.88
CA LEU A 7 -0.28 0.91 -16.83
C LEU A 7 0.83 1.94 -16.57
N PRO A 8 0.57 2.98 -15.76
CA PRO A 8 1.51 4.08 -15.58
C PRO A 8 2.88 3.64 -15.07
N HIS A 9 2.94 2.62 -14.20
CA HIS A 9 4.19 2.10 -13.66
C HIS A 9 5.08 1.45 -14.74
N SER A 10 4.49 0.73 -15.71
CA SER A 10 5.25 0.15 -16.83
C SER A 10 5.78 1.23 -17.76
N THR A 11 4.95 2.22 -18.09
CA THR A 11 5.39 3.37 -18.91
C THR A 11 6.55 4.12 -18.25
N LEU A 12 6.47 4.36 -16.94
CA LEU A 12 7.54 5.04 -16.19
C LEU A 12 8.82 4.19 -16.12
N ALA A 13 8.71 2.86 -16.08
CA ALA A 13 9.88 1.98 -16.13
C ALA A 13 10.58 2.06 -17.50
N THR A 14 9.82 1.99 -18.60
CA THR A 14 10.38 2.16 -19.94
C THR A 14 11.04 3.52 -20.14
N LEU A 15 10.42 4.60 -19.63
CA LEU A 15 11.04 5.93 -19.67
C LEU A 15 12.35 5.97 -18.87
N ALA A 16 12.44 5.27 -17.74
CA ALA A 16 13.68 5.22 -16.96
C ALA A 16 14.82 4.50 -17.69
N GLU A 17 14.51 3.57 -18.59
CA GLU A 17 15.53 2.93 -19.45
C GLU A 17 16.11 3.92 -20.47
N GLU A 18 15.30 4.86 -20.96
CA GLU A 18 15.72 5.85 -21.98
C GLU A 18 16.37 7.11 -21.37
N TYR A 19 15.76 7.68 -20.32
CA TYR A 19 16.17 8.96 -19.74
C TYR A 19 17.00 8.81 -18.45
N GLY A 20 17.13 7.58 -17.95
CA GLY A 20 17.86 7.26 -16.73
C GLY A 20 16.99 7.12 -15.49
N PRO A 21 17.57 6.67 -14.36
CA PRO A 21 16.82 6.24 -13.18
C PRO A 21 16.31 7.37 -12.29
N LEU A 22 16.65 8.63 -12.60
CA LEU A 22 16.15 9.83 -11.93
C LEU A 22 15.64 10.80 -12.98
N MET A 23 14.32 10.98 -13.05
CA MET A 23 13.69 11.76 -14.11
C MET A 23 12.78 12.83 -13.54
N TYR A 24 12.77 14.00 -14.17
CA TYR A 24 11.76 15.02 -13.96
C TYR A 24 10.61 14.81 -14.94
N LEU A 25 9.37 14.70 -14.44
CA LEU A 25 8.19 14.51 -15.26
C LEU A 25 7.00 15.31 -14.74
N LYS A 26 6.41 16.12 -15.63
CA LYS A 26 5.17 16.84 -15.35
C LYS A 26 3.96 15.96 -15.69
N ILE A 27 3.22 15.52 -14.67
CA ILE A 27 2.01 14.72 -14.83
C ILE A 27 0.81 15.65 -14.65
N GLY A 28 0.16 16.01 -15.76
CA GLY A 28 -0.84 17.08 -15.77
C GLY A 28 -0.23 18.43 -15.41
N GLN A 29 -0.62 19.00 -14.26
CA GLN A 29 -0.07 20.26 -13.75
C GLN A 29 0.89 20.07 -12.57
N ILE A 30 1.13 18.82 -12.16
CA ILE A 30 1.98 18.51 -11.01
C ILE A 30 3.36 18.10 -11.53
N GLU A 31 4.39 18.70 -10.95
CA GLU A 31 5.78 18.40 -11.22
C GLU A 31 6.23 17.26 -10.32
N ASN A 32 6.89 16.24 -10.89
CA ASN A 32 7.29 15.05 -10.17
C ASN A 32 8.74 14.71 -10.47
N ILE A 33 9.42 14.18 -9.46
CA ILE A 33 10.67 13.45 -9.64
C ILE A 33 10.37 11.96 -9.52
N ILE A 34 10.71 11.21 -10.56
CA ILE A 34 10.54 9.77 -10.63
C ILE A 34 11.87 9.11 -10.30
N VAL A 35 11.83 8.18 -9.34
CA VAL A 35 13.00 7.42 -8.86
C VAL A 35 12.80 5.96 -9.22
N SER A 36 13.68 5.43 -10.08
CA SER A 36 13.57 4.10 -10.69
C SER A 36 14.83 3.23 -10.49
N SER A 37 15.64 3.50 -9.46
CA SER A 37 16.78 2.66 -9.06
C SER A 37 16.70 2.29 -7.58
N PRO A 38 17.11 1.07 -7.19
CA PRO A 38 17.22 0.68 -5.78
C PRO A 38 18.14 1.59 -4.97
N GLU A 39 19.28 1.98 -5.52
CA GLU A 39 20.29 2.83 -4.87
C GLU A 39 19.71 4.22 -4.59
N LEU A 40 19.03 4.81 -5.56
CA LEU A 40 18.38 6.11 -5.40
C LEU A 40 17.17 6.04 -4.46
N ALA A 41 16.38 4.96 -4.54
CA ALA A 41 15.27 4.72 -3.63
C ALA A 41 15.78 4.60 -2.17
N GLN A 42 16.94 3.98 -1.95
CA GLN A 42 17.58 3.95 -0.63
C GLN A 42 17.99 5.35 -0.15
N GLN A 43 18.51 6.22 -1.04
CA GLN A 43 18.81 7.60 -0.67
C GLN A 43 17.55 8.36 -0.23
N VAL A 44 16.46 8.24 -0.98
CA VAL A 44 15.20 8.96 -0.71
C VAL A 44 14.45 8.40 0.50
N LEU A 45 14.34 7.07 0.61
CA LEU A 45 13.48 6.41 1.59
C LEU A 45 14.19 6.03 2.90
N LYS A 46 15.53 6.13 2.96
CA LYS A 46 16.31 5.84 4.17
C LYS A 46 17.27 6.96 4.53
N ALA A 47 18.19 7.32 3.64
CA ALA A 47 19.24 8.29 3.98
C ALA A 47 18.67 9.71 4.22
N HIS A 48 17.64 10.08 3.46
CA HIS A 48 16.96 11.36 3.54
C HIS A 48 15.45 11.20 3.83
N ASP A 49 15.08 10.13 4.52
CA ASP A 49 13.69 9.74 4.75
C ASP A 49 12.84 10.86 5.34
N LEU A 50 13.38 11.63 6.29
CA LEU A 50 12.71 12.73 6.96
C LEU A 50 12.37 13.89 6.01
N VAL A 51 13.26 14.18 5.06
CA VAL A 51 13.07 15.24 4.06
C VAL A 51 11.89 14.89 3.13
N PHE A 52 11.78 13.61 2.77
CA PHE A 52 10.75 13.10 1.86
C PHE A 52 9.56 12.42 2.58
N ALA A 53 9.48 12.55 3.90
CA ALA A 53 8.48 11.84 4.70
C ALA A 53 7.05 12.37 4.47
N SER A 54 6.91 13.65 4.14
CA SER A 54 5.61 14.30 3.96
C SER A 54 4.91 13.84 2.68
N ARG A 55 3.59 13.66 2.75
CA ARG A 55 2.75 13.28 1.60
C ARG A 55 2.20 14.52 0.89
N PRO A 56 2.10 14.53 -0.45
CA PRO A 56 1.43 15.61 -1.15
C PRO A 56 -0.05 15.67 -0.77
N ALA A 57 -0.57 16.88 -0.58
CA ALA A 57 -1.98 17.10 -0.26
C ALA A 57 -2.85 16.87 -1.51
N LEU A 58 -3.26 15.61 -1.72
CA LEU A 58 -4.14 15.24 -2.81
C LEU A 58 -5.60 15.63 -2.50
N SER A 59 -6.30 16.23 -3.46
CA SER A 59 -7.70 16.62 -3.29
C SER A 59 -8.63 15.44 -2.96
N ALA A 60 -8.33 14.26 -3.50
CA ALA A 60 -9.01 13.01 -3.17
C ALA A 60 -8.75 12.58 -1.72
N ALA A 61 -7.49 12.64 -1.26
CA ALA A 61 -7.14 12.33 0.13
C ALA A 61 -7.80 13.31 1.11
N ASN A 62 -7.93 14.59 0.75
CA ASN A 62 -8.63 15.55 1.59
C ASN A 62 -10.12 15.20 1.79
N ARG A 63 -10.76 14.60 0.79
CA ARG A 63 -12.17 14.16 0.86
C ARG A 63 -12.35 12.81 1.54
N LEU A 64 -11.48 11.85 1.25
CA LEU A 64 -11.66 10.44 1.65
C LEU A 64 -10.88 10.07 2.93
N ALA A 65 -9.84 10.82 3.26
CA ALA A 65 -8.82 10.41 4.22
C ALA A 65 -8.79 11.38 5.43
N CYS A 66 -9.96 11.60 6.03
CA CYS A 66 -10.13 12.46 7.22
C CYS A 66 -9.46 13.86 7.09
N LYS A 67 -9.57 14.50 5.92
CA LYS A 67 -8.88 15.76 5.61
C LYS A 67 -7.34 15.65 5.72
N CYS A 68 -6.78 14.56 5.20
CA CYS A 68 -5.36 14.19 5.30
C CYS A 68 -4.86 14.11 6.75
N LYS A 69 -5.65 13.48 7.63
CA LYS A 69 -5.27 13.23 9.03
C LYS A 69 -5.19 11.75 9.39
N ASP A 70 -5.45 10.86 8.45
CA ASP A 70 -5.23 9.44 8.63
C ASP A 70 -3.73 9.08 8.62
N ILE A 71 -3.40 7.84 8.97
CA ILE A 71 -2.02 7.37 9.07
C ILE A 71 -1.29 7.28 7.71
N ALA A 72 -2.01 7.13 6.59
CA ALA A 72 -1.43 6.91 5.26
C ALA A 72 -1.18 8.22 4.49
N MET A 73 -2.06 9.22 4.62
CA MET A 73 -2.04 10.46 3.83
C MET A 73 -1.71 11.73 4.62
N ALA A 74 -1.56 11.66 5.95
CA ALA A 74 -1.21 12.85 6.73
C ALA A 74 0.22 13.34 6.49
N LEU A 75 0.39 14.66 6.64
CA LEU A 75 1.70 15.31 6.63
C LEU A 75 2.54 14.85 7.82
N TYR A 76 3.85 14.72 7.58
CA TYR A 76 4.77 14.35 8.63
C TYR A 76 4.75 15.41 9.74
N SER A 77 4.44 14.98 10.96
CA SER A 77 4.23 15.86 12.11
C SER A 77 4.41 15.09 13.43
N ALA A 78 4.47 15.80 14.55
CA ALA A 78 4.44 15.17 15.87
C ALA A 78 3.18 14.30 16.05
N TYR A 79 2.03 14.79 15.57
CA TYR A 79 0.78 14.03 15.58
C TYR A 79 0.90 12.71 14.80
N TRP A 80 1.34 12.77 13.54
CA TRP A 80 1.49 11.57 12.71
C TRP A 80 2.44 10.54 13.34
N ARG A 81 3.57 11.00 13.92
CA ARG A 81 4.51 10.12 14.64
C ARG A 81 3.84 9.41 15.81
N SER A 82 3.05 10.12 16.60
CA SER A 82 2.32 9.53 17.74
C SER A 82 1.31 8.49 17.30
N ILE A 83 0.51 8.79 16.26
CA ILE A 83 -0.47 7.82 15.70
C ILE A 83 0.25 6.60 15.13
N ARG A 84 1.32 6.80 14.34
CA ARG A 84 2.12 5.69 13.80
C ARG A 84 2.69 4.81 14.92
N LYS A 85 3.20 5.41 16.00
CA LYS A 85 3.72 4.67 17.15
C LYS A 85 2.63 3.81 17.79
N ILE A 86 1.43 4.36 18.01
CA ILE A 86 0.28 3.62 18.54
C ILE A 86 -0.07 2.44 17.62
N CYS A 87 -0.21 2.65 16.30
CA CYS A 87 -0.52 1.57 15.38
C CYS A 87 0.54 0.46 15.40
N ILE A 88 1.83 0.80 15.46
CA ILE A 88 2.91 -0.19 15.52
C ILE A 88 2.86 -0.98 16.82
N MET A 89 2.65 -0.33 17.96
CA MET A 89 2.68 -1.00 19.26
C MET A 89 1.41 -1.83 19.52
N GLU A 90 0.25 -1.28 19.19
CA GLU A 90 -1.04 -1.85 19.59
C GLU A 90 -1.69 -2.73 18.51
N LEU A 91 -1.47 -2.40 17.22
CA LEU A 91 -2.15 -3.10 16.10
C LEU A 91 -1.19 -4.05 15.36
N LEU A 92 0.06 -3.63 15.15
CA LEU A 92 1.02 -4.33 14.29
C LEU A 92 2.21 -4.93 15.05
N SER A 93 2.15 -5.00 16.38
CA SER A 93 3.21 -5.64 17.17
C SER A 93 3.22 -7.14 16.94
N ALA A 94 4.40 -7.77 17.07
CA ALA A 94 4.53 -9.22 16.89
C ALA A 94 3.55 -10.01 17.77
N LYS A 95 3.35 -9.58 19.02
CA LYS A 95 2.37 -10.17 19.94
C LYS A 95 0.93 -10.06 19.42
N ARG A 96 0.52 -8.88 18.94
CA ARG A 96 -0.82 -8.67 18.37
C ARG A 96 -1.03 -9.47 17.08
N VAL A 97 -0.02 -9.50 16.20
CA VAL A 97 -0.08 -10.30 14.96
C VAL A 97 -0.20 -11.80 15.27
N GLN A 98 0.52 -12.28 16.30
CA GLN A 98 0.44 -13.67 16.74
C GLN A 98 -0.89 -14.01 17.41
N SER A 99 -1.52 -13.09 18.15
CA SER A 99 -2.82 -13.37 18.77
C SER A 99 -3.93 -13.64 17.75
N PHE A 100 -3.81 -13.10 16.53
CA PHE A 100 -4.73 -13.37 15.41
C PHE A 100 -4.25 -14.50 14.48
N ARG A 101 -3.34 -15.36 14.94
CA ARG A 101 -2.87 -16.51 14.16
C ARG A 101 -4.03 -17.43 13.76
N PHE A 102 -4.95 -17.70 14.69
CA PHE A 102 -6.11 -18.56 14.44
C PHE A 102 -6.98 -18.04 13.29
N VAL A 103 -7.20 -16.72 13.18
CA VAL A 103 -7.95 -16.12 12.06
C VAL A 103 -7.29 -16.47 10.72
N ARG A 104 -5.95 -16.35 10.64
CA ARG A 104 -5.25 -16.67 9.39
C ARG A 104 -5.33 -18.15 9.06
N GLU A 105 -5.22 -19.02 10.05
CA GLU A 105 -5.33 -20.47 9.87
C GLU A 105 -6.74 -20.84 9.40
N GLU A 106 -7.78 -20.39 10.08
CA GLU A 106 -9.18 -20.67 9.71
C GLU A 106 -9.56 -20.14 8.33
N GLU A 107 -9.28 -18.87 8.02
CA GLU A 107 -9.65 -18.31 6.72
C GLU A 107 -8.86 -18.96 5.56
N THR A 108 -7.63 -19.40 5.82
CA THR A 108 -6.85 -20.14 4.81
C THR A 108 -7.42 -21.54 4.59
N THR A 109 -7.77 -22.25 5.67
CA THR A 109 -8.46 -23.54 5.57
C THR A 109 -9.77 -23.42 4.78
N HIS A 110 -10.59 -22.40 5.06
CA HIS A 110 -11.82 -22.15 4.29
C HIS A 110 -11.54 -21.91 2.80
N LEU A 111 -10.46 -21.20 2.46
CA LEU A 111 -10.07 -21.01 1.07
C LEU A 111 -9.69 -22.35 0.42
N GLU A 112 -8.90 -23.18 1.11
CA GLU A 112 -8.47 -24.50 0.63
C GLU A 112 -9.66 -25.44 0.40
N GLU A 113 -10.57 -25.53 1.38
CA GLU A 113 -11.80 -26.31 1.28
C GLU A 113 -12.65 -25.85 0.10
N SER A 114 -12.86 -24.54 -0.03
CA SER A 114 -13.69 -24.00 -1.09
C SER A 114 -13.04 -24.14 -2.49
N ILE A 115 -11.71 -24.29 -2.57
CA ILE A 115 -11.01 -24.68 -3.80
C ILE A 115 -11.20 -26.18 -4.07
N ALA A 116 -11.08 -27.03 -3.05
CA ALA A 116 -11.25 -28.47 -3.18
C ALA A 116 -12.68 -28.86 -3.62
N GLU A 117 -13.70 -28.17 -3.12
CA GLU A 117 -15.11 -28.39 -3.46
C GLU A 117 -15.42 -28.06 -4.92
N ALA A 118 -14.70 -27.12 -5.53
CA ALA A 118 -14.98 -26.62 -6.87
C ALA A 118 -14.74 -27.64 -8.00
N SER A 119 -14.37 -28.89 -7.70
CA SER A 119 -14.49 -30.09 -8.55
C SER A 119 -14.44 -29.84 -10.07
N TYR A 120 -13.23 -29.66 -10.61
CA TYR A 120 -12.93 -29.49 -12.05
C TYR A 120 -13.56 -28.26 -12.75
N THR A 121 -14.14 -27.32 -12.00
CA THR A 121 -14.61 -26.05 -12.56
C THR A 121 -13.51 -24.99 -12.54
N HIS A 122 -13.59 -24.03 -13.46
CA HIS A 122 -12.68 -22.88 -13.45
C HIS A 122 -12.96 -22.01 -12.23
N ILE A 123 -11.91 -21.73 -11.46
CA ILE A 123 -12.00 -20.94 -10.23
C ILE A 123 -11.44 -19.54 -10.47
N ASN A 124 -12.19 -18.51 -10.06
CA ASN A 124 -11.69 -17.14 -9.99
C ASN A 124 -10.88 -16.92 -8.69
N LEU A 125 -9.57 -17.12 -8.76
CA LEU A 125 -8.67 -16.93 -7.60
C LEU A 125 -8.60 -15.47 -7.14
N THR A 126 -8.76 -14.51 -8.04
CA THR A 126 -8.75 -13.08 -7.66
C THR A 126 -9.89 -12.78 -6.70
N GLU A 127 -11.09 -13.28 -6.99
CA GLU A 127 -12.25 -13.11 -6.12
C GLU A 127 -12.04 -13.84 -4.79
N ARG A 128 -11.60 -15.10 -4.81
CA ARG A 128 -11.40 -15.89 -3.58
C ARG A 128 -10.33 -15.30 -2.66
N ILE A 129 -9.21 -14.83 -3.20
CA ILE A 129 -8.18 -14.15 -2.41
C ILE A 129 -8.71 -12.83 -1.86
N PHE A 130 -9.53 -12.11 -2.62
CA PHE A 130 -10.15 -10.88 -2.13
C PHE A 130 -11.11 -11.16 -0.97
N LEU A 131 -11.91 -12.23 -1.03
CA LEU A 131 -12.75 -12.70 0.08
C LEU A 131 -11.92 -13.06 1.31
N LEU A 132 -10.85 -13.83 1.13
CA LEU A 132 -9.91 -14.21 2.19
C LEU A 132 -9.37 -12.97 2.93
N VAL A 133 -8.79 -12.03 2.18
CA VAL A 133 -8.19 -10.82 2.78
C VAL A 133 -9.25 -9.98 3.48
N ARG A 134 -10.45 -9.86 2.90
CA ARG A 134 -11.55 -9.12 3.52
C ARG A 134 -11.96 -9.74 4.85
N SER A 135 -12.22 -11.05 4.88
CA SER A 135 -12.64 -11.76 6.08
C SER A 135 -11.57 -11.66 7.18
N MET A 136 -10.29 -11.86 6.82
CA MET A 136 -9.19 -11.67 7.76
C MET A 136 -9.16 -10.25 8.34
N VAL A 137 -9.29 -9.22 7.50
CA VAL A 137 -9.28 -7.81 7.95
C VAL A 137 -10.48 -7.50 8.83
N GLU A 138 -11.69 -7.95 8.47
CA GLU A 138 -12.92 -7.74 9.25
C GLU A 138 -12.80 -8.37 10.64
N ARG A 139 -12.39 -9.65 10.72
CA ARG A 139 -12.21 -10.36 12.00
C ARG A 139 -11.11 -9.76 12.86
N VAL A 140 -10.00 -9.31 12.26
CA VAL A 140 -8.91 -8.65 13.01
C VAL A 140 -9.31 -7.25 13.48
N ALA A 141 -10.06 -6.50 12.68
CA ALA A 141 -10.40 -5.11 12.97
C ALA A 141 -11.62 -4.96 13.90
N LEU A 142 -12.61 -5.85 13.78
CA LEU A 142 -13.91 -5.73 14.47
C LEU A 142 -14.08 -6.72 15.63
N GLY A 143 -13.31 -7.82 15.65
CA GLY A 143 -13.45 -8.91 16.62
C GLY A 143 -14.35 -10.02 16.12
#